data_AF-A0A7C7EX62-F1
#
_entry.id   AF-A0A7C7EX62-F1
#
_cell.length_a   1.000
_cell.length_b   1.000
_cell.length_c   1.000
_cell.angle_alpha   90.00
_cell.angle_beta   90.00
_cell.angle_gamma   90.00
#
_symmetry.space_group_name_H-M   'P 1'
#
loop_
_entity.id
_entity.type
_entity.pdbx_description
1 polymer ?
#
loop_
_entity_poly.entity_id
_entity_poly.type
_entity_poly.pdbx_seq_one_letter_code
_entity_poly.pdbx_strand_id
1 'polypeptide(L)'
;MFCSNCGKEISDNAYVCPGCGVKVRRNDPGEGPLGCWLGGVCFLWPIIGLILYLSWKEDKPLKAKSAGKAALWGFVIGVIFAIIYYGVIIASIASYGL
;
A
#
# COMPACT_ATOMS: atom_id res chain seq x y z
N MET A 1 -3.16 -8.74 26.52
CA MET A 1 -3.56 -9.81 25.56
C MET A 1 -3.28 -11.21 26.15
N PHE A 2 -3.78 -12.31 25.56
CA PHE A 2 -3.50 -13.68 26.03
C PHE A 2 -2.57 -14.43 25.06
N CYS A 3 -1.69 -15.28 25.58
CA CYS A 3 -0.82 -16.11 24.75
C CYS A 3 -1.63 -17.23 24.06
N SER A 4 -1.56 -17.32 22.74
CA SER A 4 -2.28 -18.32 21.93
C SER A 4 -1.85 -19.77 22.18
N ASN A 5 -0.72 -19.98 22.86
CA ASN A 5 -0.18 -21.32 23.15
C ASN A 5 -0.55 -21.76 24.58
N CYS A 6 -0.29 -20.92 25.59
CA CYS A 6 -0.44 -21.31 26.99
C CYS A 6 -1.62 -20.67 27.73
N GLY A 7 -2.36 -19.75 27.08
CA GLY A 7 -3.54 -19.09 27.66
C GLY A 7 -3.24 -18.09 28.78
N LYS A 8 -1.96 -17.88 29.16
CA LYS A 8 -1.60 -16.90 30.19
C LYS A 8 -1.77 -15.47 29.68
N GLU A 9 -2.19 -14.60 30.59
CA GLU A 9 -2.25 -13.16 30.35
C GLU A 9 -0.83 -12.60 30.22
N ILE A 10 -0.62 -11.82 29.18
CA ILE A 10 0.66 -11.24 28.81
C ILE A 10 0.48 -9.76 28.47
N SER A 11 1.50 -8.97 28.77
CA SER A 11 1.50 -7.54 28.45
C SER A 11 1.40 -7.34 26.94
N ASP A 12 0.74 -6.27 26.50
CA ASP A 12 0.55 -5.95 25.08
C ASP A 12 1.87 -5.70 24.33
N ASN A 13 2.94 -5.42 25.08
CA ASN A 13 4.30 -5.26 24.59
C ASN A 13 5.20 -6.47 24.92
N ALA A 14 4.66 -7.66 25.23
CA ALA A 14 5.49 -8.85 25.37
C ALA A 14 5.99 -9.30 23.98
N TYR A 15 7.31 -9.42 23.79
CA TYR A 15 7.88 -10.03 22.56
C TYR A 15 7.91 -11.57 22.67
N VAL A 16 8.06 -12.07 23.90
CA VAL A 16 8.07 -13.49 24.25
C VAL A 16 7.16 -13.69 25.45
N CYS A 17 6.37 -14.76 25.44
CA CYS A 17 5.54 -15.10 26.59
C CYS A 17 6.44 -15.61 27.74
N PRO A 18 6.44 -14.97 28.92
CA PRO A 18 7.25 -15.41 30.06
C PRO A 18 6.79 -16.77 30.63
N GLY A 19 5.58 -17.22 30.28
CA GLY A 19 5.02 -18.47 30.78
C GLY A 19 5.36 -19.72 29.96
N CYS A 20 5.57 -19.60 28.65
CA CYS A 20 5.86 -20.74 27.76
C CYS A 20 7.06 -20.53 26.83
N GLY A 21 7.66 -19.33 26.80
CA GLY A 21 8.84 -19.04 25.97
C GLY A 21 8.55 -18.85 24.47
N VAL A 22 7.29 -18.92 24.04
CA VAL A 22 6.92 -18.74 22.63
C VAL A 22 6.87 -17.25 22.28
N LYS A 23 7.35 -16.89 21.08
CA LYS A 23 7.25 -15.53 20.53
C LYS A 23 5.78 -15.14 20.36
N VAL A 24 5.42 -13.96 20.87
CA VAL A 24 4.06 -13.46 20.76
C VAL A 24 3.94 -12.66 19.48
N ARG A 25 2.95 -13.00 18.63
CA ARG A 25 2.57 -12.14 17.50
C ARG A 25 1.96 -10.86 18.08
N ARG A 26 2.72 -9.76 18.07
CA ARG A 26 2.12 -8.44 18.26
C ARG A 26 1.35 -8.10 16.99
N ASN A 27 0.18 -7.50 17.16
CA ASN A 27 -0.43 -6.68 16.11
C ASN A 27 0.11 -5.28 16.38
N ASP A 28 1.16 -4.87 15.68
CA ASP A 28 1.56 -3.48 15.74
C ASP A 28 0.37 -2.61 15.28
N PRO A 29 0.11 -1.45 15.89
CA PRO A 29 -0.91 -0.50 15.42
C PRO A 29 -0.60 0.09 14.02
N GLY A 30 0.36 -0.47 13.29
CA GLY A 30 0.71 -0.14 11.91
C GLY A 30 0.66 -1.33 10.94
N GLU A 31 0.00 -2.44 11.28
CA GLU A 31 -0.16 -3.61 10.40
C GLU A 31 -1.42 -3.58 9.51
N GLY A 32 -2.19 -2.49 9.55
CA GLY A 32 -3.30 -2.27 8.63
C GLY A 32 -2.85 -1.88 7.21
N PRO A 33 -3.68 -2.15 6.18
CA PRO A 33 -3.45 -1.64 4.82
C PRO A 33 -3.28 -0.11 4.81
N LEU A 34 -2.57 0.42 3.81
CA LEU A 34 -2.41 1.87 3.61
C LEU A 34 -3.76 2.57 3.76
N GLY A 35 -3.84 3.60 4.62
CA GLY A 35 -5.05 4.41 4.75
C GLY A 35 -5.44 5.04 3.40
N CYS A 36 -6.74 5.28 3.21
CA CYS A 36 -7.31 5.75 1.94
C CYS A 36 -6.57 6.96 1.33
N TRP A 37 -6.09 7.88 2.17
CA TRP A 37 -5.37 9.08 1.73
C TRP A 37 -4.01 8.78 1.09
N LEU A 38 -3.21 7.89 1.70
CA LEU A 38 -1.90 7.46 1.18
C LEU A 38 -2.06 6.63 -0.10
N GLY A 39 -3.11 5.81 -0.19
CA GLY A 39 -3.46 5.09 -1.42
C GLY A 39 -3.80 6.03 -2.57
N GLY A 40 -4.54 7.11 -2.30
CA GLY A 40 -4.90 8.13 -3.29
C GLY A 40 -3.69 8.91 -3.83
N VAL A 41 -2.72 9.25 -2.98
CA VAL A 41 -1.49 9.95 -3.43
C VAL A 41 -0.63 9.05 -4.32
N CYS A 42 -0.55 7.75 -4.02
CA CYS A 42 0.18 6.78 -4.85
C CYS A 42 -0.47 6.58 -6.24
N PHE A 43 -1.78 6.86 -6.37
CA PHE A 43 -2.51 6.78 -7.62
C PHE A 43 -2.15 7.93 -8.57
N LEU A 44 -1.96 9.15 -8.04
CA LEU A 44 -1.68 10.34 -8.84
C LEU A 44 -0.19 10.49 -9.19
N TRP A 45 0.71 9.97 -8.35
CA TRP A 45 2.15 10.02 -8.55
C TRP A 45 2.77 8.62 -8.41
N PRO A 46 2.72 7.78 -9.45
CA PRO A 46 3.15 6.39 -9.40
C PRO A 46 4.62 6.21 -8.97
N ILE A 47 5.46 7.23 -9.20
CA ILE A 47 6.86 7.27 -8.72
C ILE A 47 6.92 7.28 -7.18
N ILE A 48 6.05 8.04 -6.51
CA ILE A 48 6.01 8.10 -5.03
C ILE A 48 5.57 6.75 -4.46
N GLY A 49 4.61 6.09 -5.10
CA GLY A 49 4.17 4.75 -4.72
C GLY A 49 5.28 3.69 -4.85
N LEU A 50 6.12 3.79 -5.88
CA LEU A 50 7.29 2.91 -6.05
C LEU A 50 8.39 3.18 -5.02
N ILE A 51 8.63 4.44 -4.66
CA ILE A 51 9.59 4.82 -3.61
C ILE A 51 9.12 4.30 -2.24
N LEU A 52 7.84 4.44 -1.89
CA LEU A 52 7.27 3.89 -0.65
C LEU A 52 7.35 2.36 -0.62
N TYR A 53 7.14 1.69 -1.76
CA TYR A 53 7.31 0.25 -1.88
C TYR A 53 8.74 -0.18 -1.55
N LEU A 54 9.75 0.52 -2.08
CA LEU A 54 11.16 0.21 -1.83
C LEU A 54 11.58 0.57 -0.40
N SER A 55 11.12 1.71 0.13
CA SER A 55 11.46 2.16 1.48
C SER A 55 10.91 1.26 2.59
N TRP A 56 9.76 0.61 2.39
CA TRP A 56 9.14 -0.29 3.39
C TRP A 56 9.29 -1.77 3.07
N LYS A 57 10.14 -2.12 2.09
CA LYS A 57 10.35 -3.50 1.64
C LYS A 57 10.81 -4.41 2.77
N GLU A 58 11.73 -3.94 3.60
CA GLU A 58 12.37 -4.70 4.67
C GLU A 58 11.57 -4.61 5.99
N ASP A 59 11.01 -3.43 6.31
CA ASP A 59 10.37 -3.19 7.61
C ASP A 59 8.90 -3.64 7.69
N LYS A 60 8.11 -3.44 6.62
CA LYS A 60 6.64 -3.65 6.64
C LYS A 60 6.12 -4.20 5.30
N PRO A 61 6.30 -5.51 5.02
CA PRO A 61 6.02 -6.10 3.71
C PRO A 61 4.54 -6.05 3.31
N LEU A 62 3.61 -6.02 4.27
CA LEU A 62 2.17 -5.88 4.00
C LEU A 62 1.80 -4.48 3.48
N LYS A 63 2.42 -3.43 4.03
CA LYS A 63 2.24 -2.04 3.58
C LYS A 63 2.91 -1.79 2.24
N ALA A 64 4.13 -2.32 2.06
CA ALA A 64 4.81 -2.26 0.78
C ALA A 64 3.94 -2.89 -0.33
N LYS A 65 3.48 -4.14 -0.15
CA LYS A 65 2.67 -4.82 -1.18
C LYS A 65 1.36 -4.10 -1.54
N SER A 66 0.71 -3.45 -0.59
CA SER A 66 -0.52 -2.67 -0.87
C SER A 66 -0.21 -1.36 -1.61
N ALA A 67 0.83 -0.62 -1.19
CA ALA A 67 1.27 0.60 -1.88
C ALA A 67 1.70 0.32 -3.33
N GLY A 68 2.49 -0.75 -3.55
CA GLY A 68 2.94 -1.15 -4.88
C GLY A 68 1.78 -1.54 -5.80
N LYS A 69 0.78 -2.29 -5.30
CA LYS A 69 -0.42 -2.63 -6.09
C LYS A 69 -1.28 -1.41 -6.43
N ALA A 70 -1.44 -0.48 -5.48
CA ALA A 70 -2.19 0.76 -5.72
C ALA A 70 -1.51 1.66 -6.76
N ALA A 71 -0.17 1.79 -6.68
CA ALA A 71 0.63 2.55 -7.65
C ALA A 71 0.54 1.96 -9.07
N LEU A 72 0.58 0.63 -9.20
CA LEU A 72 0.46 -0.04 -10.50
C LEU A 72 -0.90 0.20 -11.14
N TRP A 73 -1.99 0.04 -10.37
CA TRP A 73 -3.34 0.33 -10.86
C TRP A 73 -3.52 1.79 -11.25
N GLY A 74 -2.97 2.72 -10.48
CA GLY A 74 -3.00 4.15 -10.82
C GLY A 74 -2.25 4.49 -12.09
N PHE A 75 -1.06 3.92 -12.29
CA PHE A 75 -0.31 4.11 -13.53
C PHE A 75 -1.07 3.60 -14.76
N VAL A 76 -1.63 2.38 -14.69
CA VAL A 76 -2.37 1.78 -15.80
C VAL A 76 -3.61 2.62 -16.16
N ILE A 77 -4.41 3.01 -15.16
CA ILE A 77 -5.61 3.83 -15.39
C ILE A 77 -5.22 5.21 -15.96
N GLY A 78 -4.18 5.84 -15.40
CA GLY A 78 -3.68 7.13 -15.88
C GLY A 78 -3.21 7.10 -17.33
N VAL A 79 -2.48 6.05 -17.74
CA VAL A 79 -2.03 5.89 -19.13
C VAL A 79 -3.21 5.71 -20.09
N ILE A 80 -4.22 4.92 -19.71
CA ILE A 80 -5.44 4.74 -20.54
C ILE A 80 -6.17 6.06 -20.74
N PHE A 81 -6.40 6.82 -19.65
CA PHE A 81 -7.04 8.13 -19.74
C PHE A 81 -6.23 9.13 -20.58
N ALA A 82 -4.90 9.13 -20.46
CA ALA A 82 -4.04 9.99 -21.28
C ALA A 82 -4.17 9.65 -22.77
N ILE A 83 -4.14 8.37 -23.15
CA ILE A 83 -4.30 7.93 -24.54
C ILE A 83 -5.65 8.37 -25.10
N ILE A 84 -6.73 8.16 -24.35
CA ILE A 84 -8.08 8.58 -24.77
C ILE A 84 -8.14 10.11 -24.91
N TYR A 85 -7.63 10.85 -23.93
CA TYR A 85 -7.62 12.30 -23.93
C TYR A 85 -6.85 12.87 -25.13
N TYR A 86 -5.62 12.42 -25.37
CA TYR A 86 -4.82 12.86 -26.52
C TYR A 86 -5.44 12.42 -27.85
N GLY A 87 -6.05 11.22 -27.93
CA GLY A 87 -6.76 10.77 -29.12
C GLY A 87 -7.96 11.65 -29.47
N VAL A 88 -8.76 12.02 -28.46
CA VAL A 88 -9.89 12.96 -28.63
C VAL A 88 -9.41 14.36 -29.03
N ILE A 89 -8.34 14.85 -28.40
CA ILE A 89 -7.73 16.15 -28.76
C ILE A 89 -7.30 16.15 -30.22
N ILE A 90 -6.56 15.14 -30.68
CA ILE A 90 -6.08 15.04 -32.07
C ILE A 90 -7.26 14.95 -33.06
N ALA A 91 -8.25 14.11 -32.76
CA ALA A 91 -9.46 13.98 -33.58
C ALA A 91 -10.25 15.29 -33.65
N SER A 92 -10.31 16.04 -32.55
CA SER A 92 -10.98 17.34 -32.50
C SER A 92 -10.26 18.38 -33.36
N ILE A 93 -8.93 18.47 -33.30
CA ILE A 93 -8.12 19.39 -34.12
C ILE A 93 -8.32 19.08 -35.60
N ALA A 94 -8.26 17.80 -35.99
CA ALA A 94 -8.51 17.38 -37.37
C ALA A 94 -9.92 17.73 -37.86
N SER A 95 -10.91 17.77 -36.97
CA SER A 95 -12.29 18.14 -37.29
C SER A 95 -12.48 19.66 -37.43
N TYR A 96 -11.68 20.47 -36.72
CA TYR A 96 -11.68 21.93 -36.85
C TYR A 96 -10.88 22.44 -38.07
N GLY A 97 -10.26 21.55 -38.85
CA GLY A 97 -9.58 21.88 -40.11
C GLY A 97 -8.34 22.76 -39.95
N LEU A 98 -7.72 22.74 -38.76
CA LEU A 98 -6.42 23.35 -38.47
C LEU A 98 -5.26 22.42 -38.83
#